data_AF-A0AB39J7H0-F1
#
_entry.id   AF-A0AB39J7H0-F1
#
_cell.length_a   1.000
_cell.length_b   1.000
_cell.length_c   1.000
_cell.angle_alpha   90.00
_cell.angle_beta   90.00
_cell.angle_gamma   90.00
#
_symmetry.space_group_name_H-M   'P 1'
#
loop_
_entity.id
_entity.type
_entity.pdbx_description
1 polymer ?
#
loop_
_entity_poly.entity_id
_entity_poly.type
_entity_poly.pdbx_seq_one_letter_code
_entity_poly.pdbx_strand_id
1 'polypeptide(L)'
;MGIYYNPVDDIIDGRVGTFINTHDYNEAMRQLPHGHHLYALCDRLIFKQAVCVDDESDFDEFFGQYAQGLLISFQLIALPEDTHQLALLGSGL
;
A
#
# COMPACT_ATOMS: atom_id res chain seq x y z
N MET A 1 0.06 9.52 10.93
CA MET A 1 -0.63 8.32 11.46
C MET A 1 -1.18 7.62 10.23
N GLY A 2 -0.51 6.57 9.76
CA GLY A 2 -0.79 5.96 8.46
C GLY A 2 -2.17 5.29 8.40
N ILE A 3 -2.78 5.27 7.22
CA ILE A 3 -4.03 4.55 6.98
C ILE A 3 -3.66 3.13 6.58
N TYR A 4 -4.17 2.15 7.32
CA TYR A 4 -3.90 0.74 7.06
C TYR A 4 -5.14 0.06 6.51
N TYR A 5 -4.96 -0.77 5.49
CA TYR A 5 -6.03 -1.62 5.00
C TYR A 5 -6.01 -2.96 5.73
N ASN A 6 -7.18 -3.36 6.25
CA ASN A 6 -7.39 -4.65 6.89
C ASN A 6 -8.78 -5.20 6.49
N PRO A 7 -8.88 -6.47 6.06
CA PRO A 7 -7.86 -7.51 6.09
C PRO A 7 -6.89 -7.46 4.89
N VAL A 8 -5.59 -7.60 5.16
CA VAL A 8 -4.54 -7.62 4.13
C VAL A 8 -4.66 -8.82 3.16
N ASP A 9 -5.28 -9.92 3.61
CA ASP A 9 -5.50 -11.11 2.77
C ASP A 9 -6.32 -10.83 1.52
N ASP A 10 -7.28 -9.89 1.56
CA ASP A 10 -8.08 -9.56 0.38
C ASP A 10 -7.22 -8.94 -0.75
N ILE A 11 -6.14 -8.23 -0.38
CA ILE A 11 -5.15 -7.71 -1.34
C ILE A 11 -4.29 -8.84 -1.88
N ILE A 12 -3.81 -9.72 -0.99
CA ILE A 12 -2.90 -10.83 -1.35
C ILE A 12 -3.60 -11.82 -2.29
N ASP A 13 -4.86 -12.12 -2.03
CA ASP A 13 -5.71 -12.95 -2.90
C ASP A 13 -6.11 -12.25 -4.21
N GLY A 14 -5.74 -10.98 -4.40
CA GLY A 14 -6.09 -10.18 -5.57
C GLY A 14 -7.58 -9.87 -5.69
N ARG A 15 -8.33 -9.90 -4.57
CA ARG A 15 -9.76 -9.56 -4.55
C ARG A 15 -9.97 -8.06 -4.57
N VAL A 16 -9.07 -7.31 -3.93
CA VAL A 16 -9.12 -5.85 -3.88
C VAL A 16 -7.79 -5.23 -4.28
N GLY A 17 -7.88 -4.12 -5.00
CA GLY A 17 -6.73 -3.40 -5.52
C GLY A 17 -6.06 -4.08 -6.71
N THR A 18 -5.16 -3.35 -7.36
CA THR A 18 -4.38 -3.82 -8.51
C THR A 18 -2.90 -3.56 -8.26
N PHE A 19 -2.06 -4.56 -8.45
CA PHE A 19 -0.61 -4.40 -8.30
C PHE A 19 -0.03 -3.47 -9.35
N ILE A 20 0.81 -2.54 -8.91
CA ILE A 20 1.59 -1.63 -9.76
C ILE A 20 3.03 -2.16 -9.78
N ASN A 21 3.49 -2.57 -10.95
CA ASN A 21 4.82 -3.17 -11.11
C ASN A 21 5.90 -2.08 -11.26
N THR A 22 6.18 -1.37 -10.18
CA THR A 22 7.26 -0.37 -10.11
C THR A 22 7.76 -0.19 -8.67
N HIS A 23 8.96 0.36 -8.54
CA HIS A 23 9.56 0.81 -7.28
C HIS A 23 9.86 2.31 -7.30
N ASP A 24 9.35 3.04 -8.29
CA ASP A 24 9.49 4.49 -8.41
C ASP A 24 8.13 5.15 -8.13
N TYR A 25 8.13 6.10 -7.21
CA TYR A 25 6.91 6.79 -6.77
C TYR A 25 6.24 7.57 -7.90
N ASN A 26 7.00 8.30 -8.71
CA ASN A 26 6.46 9.11 -9.79
C ASN A 26 5.83 8.23 -10.88
N GLU A 27 6.47 7.12 -11.23
CA GLU A 27 5.90 6.12 -12.14
C GLU A 27 4.68 5.41 -11.53
N ALA A 28 4.66 5.17 -10.23
CA ALA A 28 3.50 4.60 -9.55
C ALA A 28 2.29 5.55 -9.63
N MET A 29 2.48 6.83 -9.32
CA MET A 29 1.45 7.85 -9.40
C MET A 29 0.94 8.05 -10.83
N ARG A 30 1.79 7.89 -11.84
CA ARG A 30 1.38 7.92 -13.26
C ARG A 30 0.53 6.71 -13.68
N GLN A 31 0.80 5.55 -13.09
CA GLN A 31 0.05 4.32 -13.34
C GLN A 31 -1.21 4.20 -12.49
N LEU A 32 -1.33 5.04 -11.45
CA LEU A 32 -2.45 5.03 -10.53
C LEU A 32 -3.74 5.42 -11.26
N PRO A 33 -4.76 4.53 -11.31
CA PRO A 33 -6.04 4.89 -11.90
C PRO A 33 -6.71 6.02 -11.12
N HIS A 34 -7.51 6.84 -11.81
CA HIS A 34 -8.29 7.88 -11.15
C HIS A 34 -9.21 7.28 -10.08
N GLY A 35 -9.31 7.96 -8.93
CA GLY A 35 -10.11 7.49 -7.79
C GLY A 35 -9.53 6.26 -7.08
N HIS A 36 -8.23 6.00 -7.25
CA HIS A 36 -7.49 5.01 -6.45
C HIS A 36 -6.43 5.71 -5.61
N HIS A 37 -6.08 5.06 -4.52
CA HIS A 37 -5.05 5.46 -3.57
C HIS A 37 -3.86 4.51 -3.69
N LEU A 38 -2.66 5.04 -3.53
CA LEU A 38 -1.44 4.24 -3.56
C LEU A 38 -1.21 3.58 -2.22
N TYR A 39 -1.06 2.26 -2.23
CA TYR A 39 -0.76 1.46 -1.05
C TYR A 39 0.53 0.67 -1.23
N ALA A 40 1.29 0.53 -0.15
CA ALA A 40 2.42 -0.38 -0.06
C ALA A 40 2.01 -1.63 0.73
N LEU A 41 2.10 -2.80 0.09
CA LEU A 41 2.05 -4.09 0.75
C LEU A 41 3.47 -4.47 1.19
N CYS A 42 3.64 -4.48 2.51
CA CYS A 42 4.90 -4.76 3.17
C CYS A 42 4.81 -6.11 3.88
N ASP A 43 5.84 -6.94 3.70
CA ASP A 43 6.00 -8.20 4.41
C ASP A 43 7.17 -8.08 5.41
N ARG A 44 6.88 -8.26 6.70
CA ARG A 44 7.86 -8.24 7.80
C ARG A 44 8.15 -9.63 8.36
N LEU A 45 7.89 -10.69 7.58
CA LEU A 45 8.00 -12.11 7.92
C LEU A 45 7.01 -12.60 9.00
N ILE A 46 6.81 -11.82 10.06
CA ILE A 46 5.90 -12.13 11.18
C ILE A 46 4.46 -11.77 10.82
N PHE A 47 4.27 -10.71 10.05
CA PHE A 47 2.97 -10.24 9.58
C PHE A 47 3.13 -9.45 8.27
N LYS A 48 2.01 -9.34 7.56
CA LYS A 48 1.88 -8.50 6.35
C LYS A 48 0.99 -7.32 6.68
N GLN A 49 1.27 -6.19 6.05
CA GLN A 49 0.49 -4.97 6.22
C GLN A 49 0.36 -4.26 4.88
N ALA A 50 -0.81 -3.67 4.63
CA ALA A 50 -1.02 -2.74 3.54
C ALA A 50 -1.22 -1.33 4.12
N VAL A 51 -0.36 -0.39 3.73
CA VAL A 51 -0.36 0.98 4.24
C VAL A 51 -0.52 1.97 3.09
N CYS A 52 -1.35 2.99 3.28
CA CYS A 52 -1.51 4.07 2.31
C CYS A 52 -0.20 4.88 2.26
N VAL A 53 0.33 5.07 1.05
CA VAL A 53 1.56 5.81 0.74
C VAL A 53 1.32 6.82 -0.37
N ASP A 54 0.15 7.47 -0.34
CA ASP A 54 -0.18 8.59 -1.24
C ASP A 54 0.76 9.80 -1.08
N ASP A 55 1.47 9.90 0.04
CA ASP A 55 2.54 10.88 0.23
C ASP A 55 3.90 10.27 -0.10
N GLU A 56 4.74 11.04 -0.80
CA GLU A 56 6.08 10.62 -1.19
C GLU A 56 6.95 10.31 0.05
N SER A 57 6.73 10.99 1.17
CA SER A 57 7.48 10.78 2.41
C SER A 57 7.17 9.43 3.03
N ASP A 58 5.90 9.02 3.04
CA ASP A 58 5.48 7.70 3.51
C ASP A 58 6.05 6.61 2.58
N PHE A 59 5.99 6.84 1.27
CA PHE A 59 6.62 5.94 0.30
C PHE A 59 8.11 5.74 0.58
N ASP A 60 8.88 6.83 0.72
CA ASP A 60 10.33 6.78 0.95
C ASP A 60 10.66 6.09 2.28
N GLU A 61 9.85 6.29 3.33
CA GLU A 61 10.04 5.62 4.61
C GLU A 61 9.93 4.10 4.47
N PHE A 62 8.87 3.58 3.85
CA PHE A 62 8.68 2.14 3.69
C PHE A 62 9.62 1.53 2.65
N PHE A 63 9.87 2.23 1.55
CA PHE A 63 10.83 1.79 0.54
C PHE A 63 12.26 1.77 1.09
N GLY A 64 12.64 2.75 1.90
CA GLY A 64 13.91 2.79 2.62
C GLY A 64 14.07 1.61 3.58
N GLN A 65 13.01 1.23 4.30
CA GLN A 65 13.02 0.02 5.14
C GLN A 65 13.21 -1.26 4.32
N TYR A 66 12.60 -1.37 3.15
CA TYR A 66 12.84 -2.47 2.22
C TYR A 66 14.28 -2.49 1.73
N ALA A 67 14.82 -1.35 1.29
CA ALA A 67 16.21 -1.22 0.84
C ALA A 67 17.24 -1.57 1.93
N GLN A 68 16.91 -1.32 3.20
CA GLN A 68 17.72 -1.69 4.36
C GLN A 68 17.56 -3.17 4.77
N GLY A 69 16.70 -3.94 4.11
CA GLY A 69 16.43 -5.34 4.43
C GLY A 69 15.55 -5.56 5.66
N LEU A 70 14.85 -4.53 6.12
CA LEU A 70 13.88 -4.62 7.24
C LEU A 70 12.53 -5.17 6.78
N LEU A 71 12.22 -5.06 5.49
CA LEU A 71 11.07 -5.67 4.83
C LEU A 71 11.54 -6.77 3.89
N ILE A 72 10.87 -7.91 3.90
CA ILE A 72 11.15 -9.04 3.00
C ILE A 72 10.65 -8.75 1.59
N SER A 73 9.50 -8.09 1.49
CA SER A 73 8.95 -7.63 0.22
C SER A 73 8.26 -6.29 0.37
N PHE A 74 8.30 -5.53 -0.72
CA PHE A 74 7.60 -4.28 -0.88
C PHE A 74 6.93 -4.29 -2.26
N GLN A 75 5.61 -4.13 -2.29
CA GLN A 75 4.82 -4.12 -3.53
C GLN A 75 3.83 -2.97 -3.49
N LEU A 76 3.69 -2.26 -4.61
CA LEU A 76 2.74 -1.17 -4.72
C LEU A 76 1.40 -1.67 -5.27
N ILE A 77 0.33 -1.09 -4.77
CA ILE A 77 -1.05 -1.43 -5.10
C ILE A 77 -1.85 -0.16 -5.29
N ALA A 78 -2.62 -0.11 -6.37
CA ALA A 78 -3.71 0.84 -6.54
C ALA A 78 -4.96 0.30 -5.82
N LEU A 79 -5.38 0.94 -4.72
CA LEU A 79 -6.58 0.56 -3.97
C LEU A 79 -7.74 1.51 -4.32
N PRO A 80 -8.93 1.03 -4.72
CA PRO A 80 -10.06 1.91 -5.05
C PRO A 80 -10.51 2.77 -3.86
N GLU A 81 -10.99 4.00 -4.12
CA GLU A 81 -11.49 4.93 -3.11
C GLU A 81 -12.56 4.32 -2.20
N ASP A 82 -13.53 3.56 -2.73
CA ASP A 82 -14.53 2.86 -1.92
C ASP A 82 -13.89 1.93 -0.87
N THR A 83 -12.82 1.25 -1.27
CA THR A 83 -12.10 0.30 -0.41
C THR A 83 -11.22 1.04 0.60
N HIS A 84 -10.62 2.16 0.18
CA HIS A 84 -9.91 3.09 1.07
C HIS A 84 -10.83 3.67 2.15
N GLN A 85 -12.05 4.07 1.80
CA GLN A 85 -13.05 4.56 2.76
C GLN A 85 -13.45 3.48 3.78
N LEU A 86 -13.60 2.22 3.35
CA LEU A 86 -13.82 1.11 4.27
C LEU A 86 -12.64 0.92 5.24
N ALA A 87 -11.40 1.11 4.75
CA ALA A 87 -10.20 1.07 5.58
C ALA A 87 -10.21 2.15 6.68
N LEU A 88 -10.64 3.37 6.32
CA LEU A 88 -10.79 4.49 7.24
C LEU A 88 -11.84 4.20 8.32
N LEU A 89 -13.00 3.67 7.93
CA LEU A 89 -14.09 3.30 8.85
C LEU A 89 -13.66 2.19 9.82
N GLY A 90 -12.89 1.21 9.34
CA GLY A 90 -12.31 0.15 10.18
C GLY A 90 -11.20 0.64 11.10
N SER A 91 -10.56 1.77 10.77
CA SER A 91 -9.49 2.38 11.57
C SER A 91 -9.99 3.31 12.68
N GLY A 92 -11.32 3.46 12.85
CA GLY A 92 -11.93 4.18 13.97
C GLY A 92 -11.77 5.70 13.91
N LEU A 93 -11.73 6.29 12.71
CA LEU A 93 -11.82 7.73 12.47
C LEU A 93 -13.27 8.18 12.24
#